data_AF-A0A060BMQ1-F1
#
_entry.id   AF-A0A060BMQ1-F1
#
_cell.length_a   1.000
_cell.length_b   1.000
_cell.length_c   1.000
_cell.angle_alpha   90.00
_cell.angle_beta   90.00
_cell.angle_gamma   90.00
#
_symmetry.space_group_name_H-M   'P 1'
#
loop_
_entity.id
_entity.type
_entity.pdbx_description
1 polymer ?
#
loop_
_entity_poly.entity_id
_entity_poly.type
_entity_poly.pdbx_seq_one_letter_code
_entity_poly.pdbx_strand_id
1 'polypeptide(L)'
;MKGFSPYQASQGTTHDPIHGTRDWKLFQTFRFGRHLLKYDFPVEEGEYRIELYFVEPWYGTGGSAKTDCEGLRIFDVAVNDSVLVDDLDIWAEAGHDGVCKKVVYATAKDGLLKISFPEVK
;
A
#
# COMPACT_ATOMS: atom_id res chain seq x y z
N MET A 1 -23.27 -21.52 3.92
CA MET A 1 -22.00 -21.24 3.22
C MET A 1 -21.05 -20.64 4.24
N LYS A 2 -19.88 -21.26 4.48
CA LYS A 2 -18.83 -20.64 5.31
C LYS A 2 -18.32 -19.42 4.53
N GLY A 3 -18.62 -18.21 5.03
CA GLY A 3 -18.18 -16.96 4.40
C GLY A 3 -16.66 -16.90 4.38
N PHE A 4 -16.10 -16.39 3.28
CA PHE A 4 -14.66 -16.13 3.18
C PHE A 4 -14.20 -15.26 4.36
N SER A 5 -13.03 -15.57 4.90
CA SER A 5 -12.42 -14.69 5.90
C SER A 5 -12.19 -13.30 5.27
N PRO A 6 -12.50 -12.20 5.96
CA PRO A 6 -12.18 -10.85 5.47
C PRO A 6 -10.71 -10.68 5.09
N TYR A 7 -9.81 -11.44 5.72
CA TYR A 7 -8.39 -11.50 5.35
C TYR A 7 -8.15 -12.02 3.93
N GLN A 8 -8.93 -13.01 3.49
CA GLN A 8 -8.83 -13.58 2.13
C GLN A 8 -9.45 -12.63 1.09
N ALA A 9 -10.41 -11.78 1.49
CA ALA A 9 -11.02 -10.78 0.62
C ALA A 9 -10.16 -9.53 0.41
N SER A 10 -9.09 -9.36 1.20
CA SER A 10 -8.19 -8.19 1.24
C SER A 10 -6.81 -8.51 0.66
N GLN A 11 -6.74 -9.44 -0.29
CA GLN A 11 -5.51 -9.90 -0.94
C GLN A 11 -5.72 -10.04 -2.44
N GLY A 12 -4.72 -9.65 -3.22
CA GLY A 12 -4.70 -9.76 -4.67
C GLY A 12 -3.32 -10.13 -5.18
N THR A 13 -3.29 -10.56 -6.44
CA THR A 13 -2.05 -10.86 -7.16
C THR A 13 -2.12 -10.30 -8.58
N THR A 14 -0.97 -9.86 -9.11
CA THR A 14 -0.78 -9.65 -10.55
C THR A 14 0.29 -10.62 -11.07
N HIS A 15 0.25 -10.91 -12.37
CA HIS A 15 1.29 -11.68 -13.06
C HIS A 15 2.13 -10.82 -14.00
N ASP A 16 1.85 -9.52 -14.03
CA ASP A 16 2.56 -8.57 -14.87
C ASP A 16 3.99 -8.31 -14.36
N PRO A 17 4.94 -8.02 -15.26
CA PRO A 17 6.28 -7.57 -14.87
C PRO A 17 6.24 -6.35 -13.96
N ILE A 18 6.99 -6.38 -12.86
CA ILE A 18 7.09 -5.22 -11.96
C ILE A 18 8.32 -4.38 -12.33
N HIS A 19 8.11 -3.11 -12.66
CA HIS A 19 9.18 -2.16 -12.99
C HIS A 19 9.94 -1.70 -11.74
N GLY A 20 11.25 -1.44 -11.89
CA GLY A 20 12.07 -0.89 -10.81
C GLY A 20 12.57 -1.90 -9.78
N THR A 21 12.29 -3.20 -9.96
CA THR A 21 12.76 -4.26 -9.04
C THR A 21 13.10 -5.55 -9.78
N ARG A 22 13.92 -6.38 -9.13
CA ARG A 22 14.20 -7.77 -9.54
C ARG A 22 13.43 -8.80 -8.72
N ASP A 23 12.80 -8.38 -7.63
CA ASP A 23 12.05 -9.25 -6.73
C ASP A 23 10.55 -9.18 -7.03
N TRP A 24 10.16 -9.58 -8.25
CA TRP A 24 8.75 -9.48 -8.67
C TRP A 24 7.81 -10.22 -7.74
N LYS A 25 8.25 -11.35 -7.18
CA LYS A 25 7.41 -12.16 -6.30
C LYS A 25 6.92 -11.38 -5.07
N LEU A 26 7.76 -10.51 -4.51
CA LEU A 26 7.37 -9.65 -3.40
C LEU A 26 6.29 -8.64 -3.81
N PHE A 27 6.45 -8.03 -4.99
CA PHE A 27 5.61 -6.92 -5.45
C PHE A 27 4.36 -7.35 -6.24
N GLN A 28 4.30 -8.61 -6.69
CA GLN A 28 3.16 -9.18 -7.39
C GLN A 28 2.03 -9.62 -6.45
N THR A 29 2.27 -9.66 -5.14
CA THR A 29 1.26 -9.94 -4.12
C THR A 29 0.98 -8.69 -3.31
N PHE A 30 -0.29 -8.35 -3.10
CA PHE A 30 -0.65 -7.12 -2.40
C PHE A 30 -1.94 -7.28 -1.58
N ARG A 31 -2.17 -6.33 -0.68
CA ARG A 31 -3.42 -6.19 0.07
C ARG A 31 -4.14 -4.92 -0.31
N PHE A 32 -5.46 -4.94 -0.15
CA PHE A 32 -6.31 -3.79 -0.43
C PHE A 32 -7.51 -3.74 0.51
N GLY A 33 -8.08 -2.56 0.72
CA GLY A 33 -9.27 -2.42 1.58
C GLY A 33 -9.77 -1.00 1.81
N ARG A 34 -9.39 -0.02 0.99
CA ARG A 34 -9.65 1.42 1.22
C ARG A 34 -9.35 1.79 2.69
N HIS A 35 -10.21 2.56 3.35
CA HIS A 35 -10.08 2.99 4.74
C HIS A 35 -10.27 1.89 5.79
N LEU A 36 -10.61 0.67 5.38
CA LEU A 36 -10.75 -0.49 6.27
C LEU A 36 -9.48 -1.33 6.34
N LEU A 37 -8.51 -1.10 5.44
CA LEU A 37 -7.20 -1.75 5.54
C LEU A 37 -6.45 -1.18 6.75
N LYS A 38 -5.88 -2.07 7.56
CA LYS A 38 -5.03 -1.71 8.69
C LYS A 38 -4.04 -2.82 9.03
N TYR A 39 -2.97 -2.43 9.69
CA TYR A 39 -1.96 -3.33 10.22
C TYR A 39 -1.66 -2.95 11.67
N ASP A 40 -1.70 -3.93 12.56
CA ASP A 40 -1.34 -3.78 13.96
C ASP A 40 -0.11 -4.67 14.19
N PHE A 41 1.02 -4.05 14.57
CA PHE A 41 2.29 -4.74 14.81
C PHE A 41 2.62 -4.70 16.31
N PRO A 42 2.50 -5.82 17.05
CA PRO A 42 3.01 -5.91 18.41
C PRO A 42 4.54 -5.86 18.38
N VAL A 43 5.12 -4.79 18.92
CA VAL A 43 6.56 -4.50 18.89
C VAL A 43 6.99 -3.83 20.19
N GLU A 44 8.28 -3.88 20.53
CA GLU A 44 8.79 -3.17 21.71
C GLU A 44 8.67 -1.64 21.52
N GLU A 45 8.58 -0.90 22.62
CA GLU A 45 8.61 0.56 22.57
C GLU A 45 9.93 1.07 22.01
N GLY A 46 9.88 2.06 21.13
CA GLY A 46 11.07 2.60 20.49
C GLY A 46 10.77 3.26 19.15
N GLU A 47 11.81 3.82 18.53
CA GLU A 47 11.72 4.40 17.19
C GLU A 47 11.91 3.35 16.11
N TYR A 48 10.99 3.32 15.15
CA TYR A 48 11.01 2.41 14.02
C TYR A 48 11.15 3.17 12.72
N ARG A 49 11.97 2.61 11.84
CA ARG A 49 11.98 2.94 10.42
C ARG A 49 11.01 2.01 9.70
N ILE A 50 9.96 2.59 9.12
CA ILE A 50 8.92 1.86 8.41
C ILE A 50 9.13 2.05 6.92
N GLU A 51 9.27 0.96 6.19
CA GLU A 51 9.29 0.98 4.73
C GLU A 51 7.96 0.44 4.21
N LEU A 52 7.30 1.24 3.39
CA LEU A 52 6.05 0.90 2.72
C LEU A 52 6.34 0.72 1.23
N TYR A 53 5.85 -0.38 0.69
CA TYR A 53 6.06 -0.78 -0.70
C TYR A 53 4.70 -0.89 -1.37
N PHE A 54 4.53 -0.15 -2.46
CA PHE A 54 3.31 -0.06 -3.22
C PHE A 54 3.56 -0.33 -4.70
N VAL A 55 2.51 -0.79 -5.37
CA VAL A 55 2.39 -0.89 -6.83
C VAL A 55 0.96 -0.50 -7.19
N GLU A 56 0.74 0.01 -8.40
CA GLU A 56 -0.61 0.15 -8.98
C GLU A 56 -0.87 -1.02 -9.95
N PRO A 57 -1.51 -2.11 -9.49
CA PRO A 57 -1.67 -3.33 -10.27
C PRO A 57 -2.99 -3.38 -11.06
N TRP A 58 -3.84 -2.35 -10.99
CA TRP A 58 -5.20 -2.40 -11.54
C TRP A 58 -5.52 -1.31 -12.54
N TYR A 59 -5.29 -0.06 -12.16
CA TYR A 59 -5.49 1.02 -13.12
C TYR A 59 -4.47 0.87 -14.23
N GLY A 60 -4.92 1.07 -15.48
CA GLY A 60 -4.07 0.91 -16.66
C GLY A 60 -3.91 -0.51 -17.19
N THR A 61 -4.39 -1.56 -16.51
CA THR A 61 -4.31 -2.94 -17.03
C THR A 61 -5.02 -3.07 -18.39
N GLY A 62 -4.30 -3.60 -19.39
CA GLY A 62 -4.78 -3.71 -20.78
C GLY A 62 -4.84 -2.38 -21.53
N GLY A 63 -4.34 -1.30 -20.92
CA GLY A 63 -4.23 0.03 -21.52
C GLY A 63 -3.10 0.12 -22.56
N SER A 64 -2.97 1.31 -23.14
CA SER A 64 -1.91 1.63 -24.11
C SER A 64 -0.83 2.47 -23.45
N ALA A 65 0.27 2.73 -24.17
CA ALA A 65 1.29 3.69 -23.73
C ALA A 65 0.77 5.13 -23.52
N LYS A 66 -0.46 5.45 -23.95
CA LYS A 66 -1.13 6.74 -23.72
C LYS A 66 -2.13 6.71 -22.56
N THR A 67 -2.30 5.56 -21.91
CA THR A 67 -3.18 5.47 -20.75
C THR A 67 -2.58 6.29 -19.63
N ASP A 68 -3.42 7.12 -19.01
CA ASP A 68 -3.10 7.92 -17.86
C ASP A 68 -4.21 7.73 -16.83
N CYS A 69 -3.83 7.40 -15.61
CA CYS A 69 -4.69 7.10 -14.48
C CYS A 69 -4.26 7.89 -13.23
N GLU A 70 -3.48 8.96 -13.42
CA GLU A 70 -3.18 9.93 -12.37
C GLU A 70 -4.48 10.48 -11.77
N GLY A 71 -4.48 10.64 -10.45
CA GLY A 71 -5.59 11.14 -9.65
C GLY A 71 -6.72 10.14 -9.40
N LEU A 72 -6.69 8.93 -9.98
CA LEU A 72 -7.76 7.94 -9.80
C LEU A 72 -7.69 7.20 -8.46
N ARG A 73 -6.52 7.16 -7.83
CA ARG A 73 -6.33 6.59 -6.50
C ARG A 73 -5.38 7.45 -5.70
N ILE A 74 -5.94 8.19 -4.76
CA ILE A 74 -5.19 9.01 -3.83
C ILE A 74 -5.59 8.57 -2.42
N PHE A 75 -4.59 8.34 -1.56
CA PHE A 75 -4.85 7.94 -0.19
C PHE A 75 -3.75 8.39 0.78
N ASP A 76 -4.12 8.47 2.05
CA ASP A 76 -3.19 8.77 3.12
C ASP A 76 -2.66 7.49 3.76
N VAL A 77 -1.45 7.59 4.33
CA VAL A 77 -0.92 6.59 5.25
C VAL A 77 -0.67 7.24 6.59
N ALA A 78 -1.37 6.72 7.61
CA ALA A 78 -1.16 7.11 8.99
C ALA A 78 -0.42 6.02 9.77
N VAL A 79 0.46 6.46 10.67
CA VAL A 79 1.10 5.60 11.68
C VAL A 79 0.75 6.15 13.05
N ASN A 80 0.22 5.30 13.93
CA ASN A 80 -0.27 5.69 15.27
C ASN A 80 -1.19 6.92 15.20
N ASP A 81 -2.18 6.85 14.30
CA ASP A 81 -3.20 7.87 14.04
C ASP A 81 -2.68 9.23 13.53
N SER A 82 -1.39 9.34 13.22
CA SER A 82 -0.77 10.52 12.60
C SER A 82 -0.50 10.25 11.11
N VAL A 83 -1.02 11.10 10.22
CA VAL A 83 -0.74 11.02 8.77
C VAL A 83 0.73 11.36 8.53
N LEU A 84 1.48 10.41 7.95
CA LEU A 84 2.90 10.56 7.62
C LEU A 84 3.18 10.52 6.11
N VAL A 85 2.24 10.02 5.33
CA VAL A 85 2.21 10.17 3.87
C VAL A 85 0.83 10.70 3.52
N ASP A 86 0.77 11.89 2.94
CA ASP A 86 -0.46 12.62 2.62
C ASP A 86 -0.65 12.60 1.11
N ASP A 87 -1.89 12.36 0.65
CA ASP A 87 -2.28 12.38 -0.77
C ASP A 87 -1.36 11.54 -1.71
N LEU A 88 -1.06 10.30 -1.31
CA LEU A 88 -0.24 9.41 -2.14
C LEU A 88 -0.99 8.95 -3.40
N ASP A 89 -0.46 9.33 -4.56
CA ASP A 89 -0.81 8.79 -5.86
C ASP A 89 0.31 7.87 -6.37
N ILE A 90 0.07 6.55 -6.33
CA ILE A 90 1.06 5.56 -6.79
C ILE A 90 1.26 5.65 -8.31
N TRP A 91 0.20 5.95 -9.06
CA TRP A 91 0.29 6.04 -10.52
C TRP A 91 1.13 7.24 -10.93
N ALA A 92 0.89 8.41 -10.33
CA ALA A 92 1.68 9.61 -10.62
C ALA A 92 3.18 9.38 -10.35
N GLU A 93 3.50 8.63 -9.28
CA GLU A 93 4.89 8.43 -8.88
C GLU A 93 5.61 7.29 -9.62
N ALA A 94 4.91 6.21 -9.96
CA ALA A 94 5.53 4.98 -10.45
C ALA A 94 4.83 4.35 -11.67
N GLY A 95 3.66 4.86 -12.07
CA GLY A 95 2.84 4.31 -13.15
C GLY A 95 2.31 2.91 -12.86
N HIS A 96 1.81 2.26 -13.91
CA HIS A 96 1.33 0.88 -13.83
C HIS A 96 2.49 -0.09 -13.51
N ASP A 97 2.27 -0.96 -12.51
CA ASP A 97 3.22 -1.99 -12.06
C ASP A 97 4.64 -1.47 -11.72
N GLY A 98 4.78 -0.19 -11.37
CA GLY A 98 6.03 0.37 -10.87
C GLY A 98 6.13 0.31 -9.35
N VAL A 99 7.32 -0.01 -8.84
CA VAL A 99 7.59 0.05 -7.39
C VAL A 99 7.58 1.51 -6.91
N CYS A 100 6.62 1.83 -6.05
CA CYS A 100 6.63 3.05 -5.25
C CYS A 100 7.01 2.72 -3.80
N LYS A 101 8.09 3.32 -3.30
CA LYS A 101 8.59 3.12 -1.93
C LYS A 101 8.43 4.39 -1.12
N LYS A 102 7.82 4.27 0.06
CA LYS A 102 7.83 5.32 1.08
C LYS A 102 8.58 4.86 2.31
N VAL A 103 9.29 5.79 2.94
CA VAL A 103 9.99 5.56 4.21
C VAL A 103 9.51 6.60 5.19
N VAL A 104 8.97 6.14 6.32
CA VAL A 104 8.52 7.00 7.42
C VAL A 104 9.14 6.51 8.73
N TYR A 105 9.13 7.38 9.73
CA TYR A 105 9.64 7.08 11.06
C TYR A 105 8.55 7.33 12.09
N ALA A 106 8.38 6.41 13.02
CA ALA A 106 7.39 6.55 14.09
C ALA A 106 7.86 5.85 15.36
N THR A 107 7.41 6.35 16.50
CA THR A 107 7.65 5.73 17.80
C THR A 107 6.51 4.78 18.13
N ALA A 108 6.82 3.50 18.36
CA ALA A 108 5.88 2.56 18.96
C ALA A 108 5.71 2.88 20.45
N LYS A 109 4.47 2.88 20.92
CA LYS A 109 4.09 3.11 22.33
C LYS A 109 3.14 2.01 22.77
N ASP A 110 3.14 1.67 24.04
CA ASP A 110 2.25 0.65 24.61
C ASP A 110 2.39 -0.71 23.90
N GLY A 111 3.58 -1.01 23.40
CA GLY A 111 3.90 -2.26 22.71
C GLY A 111 3.29 -2.41 21.31
N LEU A 112 2.87 -1.31 20.66
CA LEU A 112 2.10 -1.38 19.42
C LEU A 112 2.51 -0.31 18.40
N LEU A 113 2.55 -0.71 17.13
CA LEU A 113 2.62 0.18 15.99
C LEU A 113 1.43 -0.09 15.06
N LYS A 114 0.61 0.93 14.82
CA LYS A 114 -0.58 0.83 13.97
C LYS A 114 -0.35 1.55 12.65
N ILE A 115 -0.68 0.91 11.53
CA ILE A 115 -0.69 1.54 10.21
C ILE A 115 -2.12 1.50 9.67
N SER A 116 -2.64 2.65 9.26
CA SER A 116 -4.00 2.81 8.72
C SER A 116 -4.02 3.73 7.51
N PHE A 117 -5.15 3.74 6.80
CA PHE A 117 -5.36 4.48 5.55
C PHE A 117 -6.61 5.37 5.68
N PRO A 118 -6.56 6.46 6.47
CA PRO A 118 -7.76 7.15 6.94
C PRO A 118 -8.54 7.86 5.83
N GLU A 119 -7.87 8.32 4.78
CA GLU A 119 -8.48 8.97 3.62
C GLU A 119 -8.18 8.18 2.35
N VAL A 120 -9.22 7.97 1.53
CA VAL A 120 -9.12 7.35 0.21
C VAL A 120 -10.13 8.02 -0.71
N LYS A 121 -9.64 8.77 -1.68
CA LYS A 121 -10.42 9.45 -2.71
C LYS A 121 -10.77 8.43 -3.78
#